data_AF-A0A1I0DXU5-F1
#
_entry.id   AF-A0A1I0DXU5-F1
#
_cell.length_a   1.000
_cell.length_b   1.000
_cell.length_c   1.000
_cell.angle_alpha   90.00
_cell.angle_beta   90.00
_cell.angle_gamma   90.00
#
_symmetry.space_group_name_H-M   'P 1'
#
loop_
_entity.id
_entity.type
_entity.pdbx_description
1 polymer ?
#
loop_
_entity_poly.entity_id
_entity_poly.type
_entity_poly.pdbx_seq_one_letter_code
_entity_poly.pdbx_strand_id
1 'polypeptide(L)'
;MGEHRQRYSEEFKKETVKFAQEQQQKKTMREIAAELKLPLSCLHDWMTKYREFENEPVAAEERLKKLEQQLKEKERELMKKDKQLADTEEEL
;
A
#
# COMPACT_ATOMS: atom_id res chain seq x y z
N MET A 1 -15.86 -23.44 -26.69
CA MET A 1 -16.59 -22.56 -25.75
C MET A 1 -15.86 -21.24 -25.70
N GLY A 2 -16.32 -20.24 -26.47
CA GLY A 2 -15.77 -18.89 -26.46
C GLY A 2 -16.46 -18.07 -25.38
N GLU A 3 -16.08 -18.27 -24.12
CA GLU A 3 -16.64 -17.51 -23.00
C GLU A 3 -16.37 -16.02 -23.22
N HIS A 4 -17.44 -15.23 -23.16
CA HIS A 4 -17.42 -13.80 -23.36
C HIS A 4 -16.38 -13.19 -22.42
N ARG A 5 -15.27 -12.70 -22.98
CA ARG A 5 -14.30 -11.91 -22.22
C ARG A 5 -15.02 -10.62 -21.80
N GLN A 6 -15.63 -10.63 -20.62
CA GLN A 6 -16.10 -9.42 -19.97
C GLN A 6 -14.89 -8.48 -19.87
N ARG A 7 -14.94 -7.40 -20.65
CA ARG A 7 -13.91 -6.36 -20.61
C ARG A 7 -14.20 -5.52 -19.37
N TYR A 8 -13.64 -5.92 -18.25
CA TYR A 8 -13.62 -5.06 -17.07
C TYR A 8 -12.68 -3.88 -17.34
N SER A 9 -13.17 -2.67 -17.05
CA SER A 9 -12.36 -1.45 -17.10
C SER A 9 -11.15 -1.59 -16.17
N GLU A 10 -10.05 -0.93 -16.52
CA GLU A 10 -8.82 -0.99 -15.71
C GLU A 10 -9.04 -0.44 -14.30
N GLU A 11 -9.89 0.57 -14.14
CA GLU A 11 -10.31 1.11 -12.85
C GLU A 11 -10.93 0.04 -11.95
N PHE A 12 -11.83 -0.77 -12.52
CA PHE A 12 -12.49 -1.86 -11.80
C PHE A 12 -11.50 -2.95 -11.36
N LYS A 13 -10.49 -3.25 -12.20
CA LYS A 13 -9.44 -4.22 -11.86
C LYS A 13 -8.57 -3.73 -10.70
N LYS A 14 -8.17 -2.45 -10.74
CA LYS A 14 -7.37 -1.82 -9.68
C LYS A 14 -8.15 -1.76 -8.36
N GLU A 15 -9.41 -1.36 -8.41
CA GLU A 15 -10.28 -1.30 -7.22
C GLU A 15 -10.50 -2.71 -6.63
N THR A 16 -10.77 -3.70 -7.49
CA THR A 16 -10.91 -5.11 -7.08
C THR A 16 -9.65 -5.63 -6.39
N VAL A 17 -8.47 -5.35 -6.93
CA VAL A 17 -7.20 -5.82 -6.36
C VAL A 17 -6.88 -5.10 -5.05
N LYS A 18 -7.15 -3.80 -4.96
CA LYS A 18 -7.01 -3.02 -3.71
C LYS A 18 -7.94 -3.55 -2.61
N PHE A 19 -9.21 -3.79 -2.96
CA PHE A 19 -10.19 -4.38 -2.06
C PHE A 19 -9.77 -5.80 -1.64
N ALA A 20 -9.31 -6.62 -2.59
CA ALA A 20 -8.85 -7.97 -2.29
C ALA A 20 -7.63 -7.98 -1.35
N GLN A 21 -6.72 -7.02 -1.51
CA GLN A 21 -5.55 -6.86 -0.63
C GLN A 21 -5.94 -6.44 0.79
N GLU A 22 -6.88 -5.49 0.94
CA GLU A 22 -7.37 -5.06 2.26
C GLU A 22 -8.18 -6.16 2.96
N GLN A 23 -8.97 -6.90 2.20
CA GLN A 23 -9.80 -7.98 2.72
C GLN A 23 -9.04 -9.31 2.90
N GLN A 24 -7.81 -9.46 2.39
CA GLN A 24 -7.03 -10.71 2.49
C GLN A 24 -6.84 -11.20 3.94
N GLN A 25 -6.85 -10.30 4.93
CA GLN A 25 -6.79 -10.65 6.36
C GLN A 25 -8.14 -11.06 6.98
N LYS A 26 -9.26 -10.68 6.37
CA LYS A 26 -10.61 -10.80 6.96
C LYS A 26 -11.56 -11.72 6.18
N LYS A 27 -11.40 -11.81 4.86
CA LYS A 27 -12.23 -12.62 3.94
C LYS A 27 -11.33 -13.38 2.99
N THR A 28 -11.76 -14.58 2.60
CA THR A 28 -11.02 -15.37 1.61
C THR A 28 -11.25 -14.85 0.19
N MET A 29 -10.27 -15.05 -0.70
CA MET A 29 -10.34 -14.69 -2.12
C MET A 29 -11.61 -15.22 -2.82
N ARG A 30 -12.13 -16.36 -2.33
CA ARG A 30 -13.35 -16.99 -2.84
C ARG A 30 -14.63 -16.20 -2.52
N GLU A 31 -14.68 -15.56 -1.35
CA GLU A 31 -15.81 -14.72 -0.95
C GLU A 31 -15.79 -13.39 -1.70
N ILE A 32 -14.61 -12.78 -1.85
CA ILE A 32 -14.44 -11.54 -2.61
C ILE A 32 -14.81 -11.76 -4.08
N ALA A 33 -14.38 -12.88 -4.66
CA ALA A 33 -14.76 -13.27 -6.01
C ALA A 33 -16.28 -13.49 -6.15
N ALA A 34 -16.92 -14.11 -5.14
CA ALA A 34 -18.37 -14.31 -5.14
C ALA A 34 -19.15 -12.98 -5.01
N GLU A 35 -18.69 -12.06 -4.16
CA GLU A 35 -19.30 -10.74 -3.94
C GLU A 35 -19.23 -9.87 -5.19
N LEU A 36 -18.08 -9.87 -5.87
CA LEU A 36 -17.85 -9.14 -7.12
C LEU A 36 -18.34 -9.88 -8.36
N LYS A 37 -18.89 -11.10 -8.21
CA LYS A 37 -19.30 -12.00 -9.30
C LYS A 37 -18.19 -12.22 -10.34
N LEU A 38 -16.95 -12.35 -9.85
CA LEU A 38 -15.76 -12.56 -10.66
C LEU A 38 -15.30 -14.01 -10.61
N PRO A 39 -14.71 -14.53 -11.71
CA PRO A 39 -14.00 -15.80 -11.65
C PRO A 39 -12.80 -15.70 -10.72
N LEU A 40 -12.61 -16.69 -9.85
CA LEU A 40 -11.45 -16.77 -8.95
C LEU A 40 -10.13 -16.70 -9.74
N SER A 41 -10.09 -17.33 -10.92
CA SER A 41 -8.95 -17.31 -11.82
C SER A 41 -8.63 -15.91 -12.33
N CYS A 42 -9.64 -15.08 -12.61
CA CYS A 42 -9.43 -13.68 -13.00
C CYS A 42 -8.91 -12.85 -11.82
N LEU A 43 -9.44 -13.08 -10.62
CA LEU A 43 -8.96 -12.41 -9.42
C LEU A 43 -7.48 -12.75 -9.15
N HIS A 44 -7.08 -14.02 -9.31
CA HIS A 44 -5.68 -14.43 -9.21
C HIS A 44 -4.78 -13.79 -10.27
N ASP A 45 -5.23 -13.72 -11.52
CA ASP A 45 -4.49 -13.06 -12.60
C ASP A 45 -4.32 -11.55 -12.33
N TRP A 46 -5.36 -10.88 -11.84
CA TRP A 46 -5.29 -9.46 -11.47
C TRP A 46 -4.46 -9.23 -10.22
N MET A 47 -4.54 -10.11 -9.22
CA MET A 47 -3.67 -10.13 -8.05
C MET A 47 -2.21 -10.46 -8.38
N THR A 48 -1.91 -10.91 -9.60
CA THR A 48 -0.52 -11.10 -10.06
C THR A 48 -0.05 -9.89 -10.85
N LYS A 49 -0.95 -9.26 -11.63
CA LYS A 49 -0.63 -8.13 -12.52
C LYS A 49 -0.68 -6.75 -11.87
N TYR A 50 -1.63 -6.53 -10.97
CA TYR A 50 -1.91 -5.23 -10.35
C TYR A 50 -1.60 -5.21 -8.86
N ARG A 51 -1.20 -6.35 -8.29
CA ARG A 51 -0.66 -6.38 -6.94
C ARG A 51 0.73 -5.77 -7.00
N GLU A 52 0.75 -4.46 -6.91
CA GLU A 52 1.93 -3.72 -6.49
C GLU A 52 2.18 -4.14 -5.05
N PHE A 53 2.96 -5.21 -4.89
CA PHE A 53 3.51 -5.56 -3.60
C PHE A 53 4.48 -4.45 -3.19
N GLU A 54 3.95 -3.40 -2.56
CA GLU A 54 4.72 -2.57 -1.63
C GLU A 54 5.29 -3.41 -0.44
N ASN A 55 4.98 -4.70 -0.37
CA ASN A 55 5.40 -5.68 0.62
C ASN A 55 6.01 -6.95 0.00
N GLU A 56 6.94 -6.81 -0.94
CA GLU A 56 7.98 -7.85 -1.03
C GLU A 56 8.84 -7.71 0.23
N PRO A 57 9.20 -8.79 0.97
CA PRO A 57 9.91 -8.67 2.25
C PRO A 57 11.22 -7.86 2.12
N VAL A 58 11.88 -7.98 0.96
CA VAL A 58 13.10 -7.25 0.64
C VAL A 58 12.84 -5.75 0.45
N ALA A 59 11.75 -5.37 -0.22
CA ALA A 59 11.37 -3.98 -0.44
C ALA A 59 10.79 -3.32 0.84
N ALA A 60 10.09 -4.10 1.67
CA ALA A 60 9.57 -3.64 2.95
C ALA A 60 10.68 -3.31 3.95
N GLU A 61 11.74 -4.13 4.03
CA GLU A 61 12.92 -3.87 4.86
C GLU A 61 13.72 -2.64 4.38
N GLU A 62 13.92 -2.49 3.07
CA GLU A 62 14.61 -1.33 2.51
C GLU A 62 13.82 -0.04 2.77
N ARG A 63 12.49 -0.11 2.62
CA ARG A 63 11.61 1.03 2.89
C ARG A 63 11.54 1.36 4.38
N LEU A 64 11.55 0.37 5.26
CA LEU A 64 11.64 0.56 6.71
C LEU A 64 12.92 1.30 7.07
N LYS A 65 14.08 0.85 6.56
CA LYS A 65 15.36 1.55 6.78
C LYS A 65 15.32 2.98 6.27
N LYS A 66 14.73 3.22 5.10
CA LYS A 66 14.60 4.57 4.52
C LYS A 66 13.68 5.46 5.34
N LEU A 67 12.56 4.92 5.85
CA LEU A 67 11.63 5.61 6.73
C LEU A 67 12.29 5.93 8.08
N GLU A 68 13.00 4.98 8.70
CA GLU A 68 13.77 5.21 9.92
C GLU A 68 14.83 6.30 9.75
N GLN A 69 15.53 6.30 8.61
CA GLN A 69 16.54 7.32 8.31
C GLN A 69 15.92 8.71 8.16
N GLN A 70 14.78 8.82 7.47
CA GLN A 70 14.04 10.08 7.36
C GLN A 70 13.52 10.57 8.71
N LEU A 71 13.03 9.66 9.57
CA LEU A 71 12.55 9.99 10.91
C LEU A 71 13.68 10.58 11.76
N LYS A 72 14.86 9.95 11.72
CA LYS A 72 16.05 10.41 12.43
C LYS A 72 16.58 11.75 11.94
N GLU A 73 16.50 12.02 10.63
CA GLU A 73 16.82 13.36 10.09
C GLU A 73 15.81 14.40 10.58
N LYS A 74 14.52 14.10 10.54
CA LYS A 74 13.47 15.01 11.02
C LYS A 74 13.58 15.31 12.51
N GLU A 75 13.89 14.32 13.34
CA GLU A 75 14.16 14.54 14.77
C GLU A 75 15.35 15.48 15.00
N ARG A 76 16.43 15.34 14.21
CA ARG A 76 17.58 16.25 14.30
C ARG A 76 17.24 17.67 13.85
N GLU A 77 16.43 17.81 12.80
CA GLU A 77 15.95 19.12 12.36
C GLU A 77 15.07 19.78 13.44
N LEU A 78 14.17 19.02 14.07
CA LEU A 78 13.34 19.50 15.17
C LEU A 78 14.21 19.93 16.35
N MET A 79 15.14 19.08 16.80
CA MET A 79 16.02 19.40 17.92
C MET A 79 16.85 20.68 17.68
N LYS A 80 17.28 20.92 16.44
CA LYS A 80 17.96 22.18 16.07
C LYS A 80 17.02 23.38 16.15
N LYS A 81 15.78 23.23 15.64
CA LYS A 81 14.78 24.30 15.70
C LYS A 81 14.36 24.61 17.12
N ASP A 82 14.12 23.61 17.96
CA ASP A 82 13.86 23.76 19.40
C ASP A 82 15.00 24.51 20.09
N LYS A 83 16.25 24.16 19.78
CA LYS A 83 17.40 24.86 20.35
C LYS A 83 17.50 26.31 19.89
N GLN A 84 17.20 26.59 18.62
CA GLN A 84 17.17 27.97 18.12
C GLN A 84 16.04 28.78 18.75
N LEU A 85 14.86 28.19 18.93
CA LEU A 85 13.73 28.81 19.62
C LEU A 85 14.08 29.15 21.07
N ALA A 86 14.67 28.22 21.81
CA ALA A 86 15.11 28.48 23.18
C ALA A 86 16.14 29.62 23.27
N ASP A 87 17.12 29.66 22.36
CA ASP A 87 18.12 30.74 22.30
C ASP A 87 17.46 32.10 21.99
N THR A 88 16.45 32.13 21.11
CA THR A 88 15.71 33.37 20.80
C THR A 88 14.75 33.81 21.90
N GLU A 89 14.19 32.86 22.67
CA GLU A 89 13.36 33.15 23.85
C GLU A 89 14.19 33.64 25.04
N GLU A 90 15.46 33.22 25.17
CA GLU A 90 16.38 33.73 26.20
C GLU A 90 16.93 35.14 25.89
N GLU A 91 16.89 35.59 24.62
CA GLU A 91 17.34 36.92 24.19
C GLU A 91 16.23 38.01 24.20
N LEU A 92 14.97 37.65 24.50
CA LEU A 92 13.80 38.56 24.58
C LEU A 92 13.41 38.91 26.02
#